data_AF-A0A840W9W3-F1
#
_entry.id   AF-A0A840W9W3-F1
#
_cell.length_a   1.000
_cell.length_b   1.000
_cell.length_c   1.000
_cell.angle_alpha   90.00
_cell.angle_beta   90.00
_cell.angle_gamma   90.00
#
_symmetry.space_group_name_H-M   'P 1'
#
loop_
_entity.id
_entity.type
_entity.pdbx_description
1 polymer ?
#
loop_
_entity_poly.entity_id
_entity_poly.type
_entity_poly.pdbx_seq_one_letter_code
_entity_poly.pdbx_strand_id
1 'polypeptide(L)'
;MVTVGGEIDLYTAPQLRNELVESLEAGARRLVIDMSRAEFCDSTGISVLLSAMKRSRDRGGDLELVAPKPAVMKVLQVTGLDEVFVIHPDLDALPVAAGTGTAQ
;
A
#
# COMPACT_ATOMS: atom_id res chain seq x y z
N MET A 1 5.36 4.68 6.41
CA MET A 1 5.19 4.81 4.95
C MET A 1 6.35 4.11 4.30
N VAL A 2 6.09 3.33 3.25
CA VAL A 2 7.11 2.60 2.49
C VAL A 2 7.09 3.13 1.07
N THR A 3 8.24 3.54 0.54
CA THR A 3 8.38 3.99 -0.85
C THR A 3 8.93 2.84 -1.68
N VAL A 4 8.24 2.52 -2.77
CA VAL A 4 8.64 1.46 -3.71
C VAL A 4 9.08 2.07 -5.03
N GLY A 5 10.18 1.54 -5.58
CA GLY A 5 10.79 2.03 -6.81
C GLY A 5 11.09 0.89 -7.78
N GLY A 6 11.07 1.19 -9.08
CA GLY A 6 11.31 0.19 -10.13
C GLY A 6 10.14 -0.80 -10.24
N GLU A 7 10.44 -2.08 -10.36
CA GLU A 7 9.44 -3.12 -10.57
C GLU A 7 9.07 -3.82 -9.26
N ILE A 8 7.77 -4.04 -9.03
CA ILE A 8 7.24 -4.85 -7.93
C ILE A 8 6.88 -6.22 -8.51
N ASP A 9 7.81 -7.17 -8.38
CA ASP A 9 7.76 -8.47 -9.06
C ASP A 9 8.18 -9.61 -8.13
N LEU A 10 8.37 -10.82 -8.67
CA LEU A 10 8.83 -11.99 -7.91
C LEU A 10 10.14 -11.78 -7.13
N TYR A 11 11.03 -10.90 -7.58
CA TYR A 11 12.32 -10.64 -6.96
C TYR A 11 12.24 -9.58 -5.86
N THR A 12 11.43 -8.53 -6.05
CA THR A 12 11.31 -7.42 -5.10
C THR A 12 10.15 -7.58 -4.11
N ALA A 13 9.11 -8.34 -4.46
CA ALA A 13 7.94 -8.57 -3.61
C ALA A 13 8.27 -9.21 -2.24
N PRO A 14 9.22 -10.16 -2.11
CA PRO A 14 9.61 -10.69 -0.80
C PRO A 14 10.17 -9.61 0.14
N GLN A 15 10.95 -8.66 -0.39
CA GLN A 15 11.49 -7.56 0.40
C GLN A 15 10.36 -6.63 0.87
N LEU A 16 9.49 -6.21 -0.05
CA LEU A 16 8.31 -5.38 0.29
C LEU A 16 7.45 -6.06 1.36
N ARG A 17 7.20 -7.37 1.22
CA ARG A 17 6.44 -8.14 2.21
C ARG A 17 7.07 -8.06 3.60
N ASN A 18 8.38 -8.22 3.70
CA ASN A 18 9.07 -8.17 5.00
C ASN A 18 8.94 -6.79 5.64
N GLU A 19 9.18 -5.71 4.89
CA GLU A 19 9.05 -4.34 5.40
C GLU A 19 7.62 -4.03 5.90
N LEU A 20 6.60 -4.51 5.19
CA LEU A 20 5.20 -4.34 5.61
C LEU A 20 4.86 -5.17 6.84
N VAL A 21 5.38 -6.39 6.94
CA VAL A 21 5.18 -7.25 8.12
C VAL A 21 5.84 -6.63 9.34
N GLU A 22 7.10 -6.21 9.23
CA GLU A 22 7.83 -5.55 10.31
C GLU A 22 7.12 -4.28 10.78
N SER A 23 6.60 -3.47 9.85
CA SER A 23 5.81 -2.28 10.19
C SER A 23 4.56 -2.63 11.00
N LEU A 24 3.83 -3.67 10.59
CA LEU A 24 2.63 -4.14 11.30
C LEU A 24 2.98 -4.73 12.68
N GLU A 25 4.09 -5.46 12.79
CA GLU A 25 4.58 -6.02 14.05
C GLU A 25 5.05 -4.94 15.03
N ALA A 26 5.61 -3.84 14.51
CA ALA A 26 5.91 -2.64 15.29
C ALA A 26 4.66 -1.86 15.72
N GLY A 27 3.45 -2.32 15.37
CA GLY A 27 2.19 -1.74 15.81
C GLY A 27 1.58 -0.73 14.84
N ALA A 28 2.12 -0.59 13.62
CA ALA A 28 1.49 0.24 12.61
C ALA A 28 0.10 -0.30 12.28
N ARG A 29 -0.90 0.60 12.27
CA ARG A 29 -2.27 0.31 11.82
C ARG A 29 -2.59 0.96 10.48
N ARG A 30 -1.78 1.91 10.04
CA ARG A 30 -1.96 2.57 8.74
C ARG A 30 -0.70 2.34 7.92
N LEU A 31 -0.84 1.56 6.86
CA LEU A 31 0.22 1.35 5.88
C LEU A 31 -0.02 2.27 4.69
N VAL A 32 0.99 3.04 4.31
CA VAL A 32 0.95 3.90 3.13
C VAL A 32 2.10 3.47 2.23
N ILE A 33 1.77 3.11 0.99
CA ILE A 33 2.73 2.71 -0.05
C ILE A 33 2.84 3.84 -1.06
N ASP A 34 3.99 4.50 -1.07
CA ASP A 34 4.32 5.49 -2.08
C ASP A 34 4.85 4.80 -3.34
N MET A 35 4.03 4.83 -4.39
CA MET A 35 4.27 4.21 -5.69
C MET A 35 4.76 5.22 -6.74
N SER A 36 5.13 6.45 -6.34
CA SER A 36 5.60 7.49 -7.27
C SER A 36 6.81 7.06 -8.10
N ARG A 37 7.58 6.10 -7.61
CA ARG A 37 8.76 5.53 -8.29
C ARG A 37 8.53 4.12 -8.84
N ALA A 38 7.36 3.52 -8.61
CA ALA A 38 7.04 2.19 -9.14
C ALA A 38 6.70 2.28 -10.64
N GLU A 39 7.43 1.54 -11.45
CA GLU A 39 7.28 1.49 -12.90
C GLU A 39 6.34 0.36 -13.33
N PHE A 40 6.31 -0.72 -12.56
CA PHE A 40 5.49 -1.89 -12.84
C PHE A 40 5.11 -2.64 -11.56
N CYS A 41 3.99 -3.37 -11.60
CA CYS A 41 3.55 -4.25 -10.53
C CYS A 41 2.87 -5.47 -11.16
N ASP A 42 3.38 -6.67 -10.89
CA ASP A 42 2.83 -7.93 -11.39
C ASP A 42 1.83 -8.56 -10.39
N SER A 43 1.38 -9.77 -10.70
CA SER A 43 0.49 -10.55 -9.82
C SER A 43 1.11 -10.91 -8.47
N THR A 44 2.45 -11.03 -8.40
CA THR A 44 3.19 -11.32 -7.17
C THR A 44 3.19 -10.10 -6.26
N GLY A 45 3.50 -8.91 -6.81
CA GLY A 45 3.42 -7.64 -6.11
C GLY A 45 2.02 -7.37 -5.57
N ILE A 46 1.00 -7.55 -6.41
CA ILE A 46 -0.41 -7.46 -6.02
C ILE A 46 -0.75 -8.39 -4.85
N SER A 47 -0.31 -9.65 -4.90
CA SER A 47 -0.60 -10.64 -3.86
C SER A 47 0.01 -10.24 -2.51
N VAL A 48 1.19 -9.61 -2.52
CA VAL A 48 1.83 -9.05 -1.32
C VAL A 48 1.02 -7.89 -0.76
N LEU A 49 0.60 -6.95 -1.60
CA LEU A 49 -0.20 -5.79 -1.19
C LEU A 49 -1.54 -6.21 -0.58
N LEU A 50 -2.26 -7.16 -1.22
CA LEU A 50 -3.51 -7.71 -0.70
C LEU A 50 -3.33 -8.42 0.64
N SER A 51 -2.25 -9.21 0.76
CA SER A 51 -1.93 -9.91 2.01
C SER A 51 -1.63 -8.92 3.14
N ALA A 52 -0.91 -7.84 2.86
CA ALA A 52 -0.59 -6.80 3.83
C ALA A 52 -1.84 -6.00 4.23
N MET A 53 -2.68 -5.62 3.27
CA MET A 53 -3.98 -4.98 3.52
C MET A 53 -4.83 -5.82 4.47
N LYS A 54 -5.03 -7.11 4.17
CA LYS A 54 -5.82 -8.01 5.02
C LYS A 54 -5.28 -8.04 6.45
N ARG A 55 -3.97 -8.21 6.61
CA ARG A 55 -3.30 -8.22 7.93
C ARG A 55 -3.38 -6.88 8.67
N SER A 56 -3.44 -5.76 7.94
CA SER A 56 -3.65 -4.43 8.52
C SER A 56 -5.09 -4.30 9.03
N ARG A 57 -6.07 -4.69 8.19
CA ARG A 57 -7.51 -4.68 8.52
C ARG A 57 -7.86 -5.57 9.70
N ASP A 58 -7.26 -6.75 9.80
CA ASP A 58 -7.41 -7.66 10.94
C ASP A 58 -6.96 -7.02 12.27
N ARG A 59 -6.14 -5.96 12.22
CA ARG A 59 -5.66 -5.19 13.37
C ARG A 59 -6.38 -3.84 13.55
N GLY A 60 -7.50 -3.63 12.86
CA GLY A 60 -8.27 -2.37 12.87
C GLY A 60 -7.59 -1.24 12.10
N GLY A 61 -6.77 -1.61 11.12
CA GLY A 61 -6.01 -0.73 10.25
C GLY A 61 -6.43 -0.76 8.79
N ASP A 62 -5.64 -0.14 7.91
CA ASP A 62 -5.78 -0.31 6.46
C ASP A 62 -4.44 -0.16 5.72
N LEU A 63 -4.46 -0.36 4.40
CA LEU A 63 -3.35 -0.10 3.48
C LEU A 63 -3.83 0.80 2.33
N GLU A 64 -3.12 1.91 2.14
CA GLU A 64 -3.40 2.94 1.14
C GLU A 64 -2.24 3.01 0.13
N LEU A 65 -2.56 3.20 -1.15
CA LEU A 65 -1.61 3.41 -2.23
C LEU A 65 -1.55 4.90 -2.58
N VAL A 66 -0.36 5.41 -2.88
CA VAL A 66 -0.16 6.82 -3.22
C VAL A 66 0.64 6.94 -4.50
N ALA A 67 0.24 7.88 -5.36
CA ALA A 67 0.94 8.22 -6.59
C ALA A 67 1.26 7.02 -7.50
N PRO A 68 0.35 6.04 -7.74
CA PRO A 68 0.62 4.99 -8.71
C PRO A 68 0.80 5.59 -10.10
N LYS A 69 1.91 5.26 -10.77
CA LYS A 69 2.10 5.65 -12.17
C LYS A 69 0.98 5.06 -13.05
N PRO A 70 0.66 5.67 -14.21
CA PRO A 70 -0.42 5.21 -15.08
C PRO A 70 -0.37 3.72 -15.46
N ALA A 71 0.83 3.16 -15.63
CA ALA A 71 1.01 1.73 -15.91
C ALA A 71 0.52 0.85 -14.75
N VAL A 72 0.91 1.18 -13.52
CA VAL A 72 0.47 0.49 -12.30
C VAL A 72 -1.03 0.70 -12.07
N MET A 73 -1.53 1.92 -12.23
CA MET A 73 -2.95 2.22 -12.08
C MET A 73 -3.81 1.43 -13.06
N LYS A 74 -3.36 1.28 -14.32
CA LYS A 74 -4.07 0.47 -15.32
C LYS A 74 -4.13 -1.01 -14.91
N VAL A 75 -3.06 -1.55 -14.34
CA VAL A 75 -3.08 -2.93 -13.82
C VAL A 75 -4.10 -3.06 -12.69
N LEU A 76 -4.14 -2.11 -11.75
CA LEU A 76 -5.12 -2.10 -10.66
C LEU A 76 -6.56 -2.04 -11.20
N GLN A 77 -6.83 -1.18 -12.18
CA GLN A 77 -8.14 -1.06 -12.82
C GLN A 77 -8.58 -2.32 -13.56
N VAL A 78 -7.68 -2.91 -14.37
CA VAL A 78 -7.99 -4.14 -15.11
C VAL A 78 -8.26 -5.31 -14.17
N THR A 79 -7.67 -5.30 -12.99
CA THR A 79 -7.86 -6.33 -11.96
C THR A 79 -8.97 -6.00 -10.95
N GLY A 80 -9.60 -4.82 -11.06
CA GLY A 80 -10.62 -4.33 -10.13
C GLY A 80 -10.10 -3.99 -8.73
N LEU A 81 -8.79 -3.86 -8.59
CA LEU A 81 -8.13 -3.58 -7.31
C LEU A 81 -8.19 -2.11 -6.92
N ASP A 82 -8.44 -1.22 -7.88
CA ASP A 82 -8.70 0.20 -7.62
C ASP A 82 -9.95 0.44 -6.77
N GLU A 83 -10.91 -0.51 -6.75
CA GLU A 83 -12.05 -0.47 -5.84
C GLU A 83 -11.74 -1.09 -4.46
N VAL A 84 -10.65 -1.86 -4.35
CA VAL A 84 -10.28 -2.58 -3.13
C VAL A 84 -9.32 -1.75 -2.27
N PHE A 85 -8.37 -1.07 -2.91
CA PHE A 85 -7.41 -0.16 -2.27
C PHE A 85 -7.98 1.26 -2.20
N VAL A 86 -7.67 1.97 -1.12
CA VAL A 86 -7.76 3.43 -1.12
C VAL A 86 -6.53 3.95 -1.87
N ILE A 87 -6.76 4.69 -2.94
CA ILE A 87 -5.71 5.22 -3.82
C ILE A 87 -5.74 6.74 -3.80
N HIS A 88 -4.58 7.33 -3.50
CA HIS A 88 -4.37 8.78 -3.52
C HIS A 88 -3.52 9.17 -4.73
N PRO A 89 -3.84 10.29 -5.41
CA PRO A 89 -3.10 10.73 -6.59
C PRO A 89 -1.67 11.17 -6.27
N ASP A 90 -1.43 11.69 -5.07
CA ASP A 90 -0.14 12.21 -4.62
C ASP A 90 -0.05 12.23 -3.08
N LEU A 91 1.14 12.58 -2.56
CA LEU A 91 1.40 12.63 -1.12
C LEU A 91 0.67 13.78 -0.43
N ASP A 92 0.32 14.86 -1.14
CA ASP A 92 -0.39 16.01 -0.57
C ASP A 92 -1.88 15.71 -0.34
N ALA A 93 -2.44 14.79 -1.13
CA ALA A 93 -3.79 14.28 -0.98
C ALA A 93 -3.97 13.31 0.20
N LEU A 94 -2.87 12.88 0.84
CA LEU A 94 -2.96 12.00 2.00
C LEU A 94 -3.70 12.71 3.14
N PRO A 95 -4.76 12.11 3.70
CA PRO A 95 -5.41 12.70 4.86
C PRO A 95 -4.38 12.78 5.98
N VAL A 96 -4.30 13.97 6.59
CA VAL A 96 -3.62 14.18 7.86
C VAL A 96 -4.19 13.12 8.79
N ALA A 97 -3.33 12.25 9.32
CA ALA A 97 -3.76 11.23 10.25
C ALA A 97 -4.58 11.92 11.32
N ALA A 98 -5.89 11.69 11.35
CA ALA A 98 -6.75 12.25 12.36
C ALA A 98 -6.15 11.76 13.68
N GLY A 99 -5.50 12.67 14.40
CA GLY A 99 -5.03 12.39 15.75
C GLY A 99 -6.23 11.81 16.45
N THR A 100 -6.09 10.60 16.99
CA THR A 100 -7.11 9.94 17.79
C THR A 100 -7.55 10.94 18.86
N GLY A 101 -8.65 11.62 18.60
CA GLY A 101 -9.29 12.50 19.54
C GLY A 101 -9.73 11.61 20.69
N THR A 102 -9.04 11.76 21.81
CA THR A 102 -9.49 11.31 23.11
C THR A 102 -10.89 11.86 23.34
N ALA A 103 -11.89 11.01 23.21
CA ALA A 103 -13.19 11.23 23.85
C ALA A 103 -13.19 10.42 25.14
N GLN A 104 -13.09 11.15 26.25
CA GLN A 104 -13.47 10.66 27.59
C GLN A 104 -14.97 10.36 27.64
#